data_AF-A0A0J9S233-F1
#
_entry.id   AF-A0A0J9S233-F1
#
_cell.length_a   1.000
_cell.length_b   1.000
_cell.length_c   1.000
_cell.angle_alpha   90.00
_cell.angle_beta   90.00
_cell.angle_gamma   90.00
#
_symmetry.space_group_name_H-M   'P 1'
#
loop_
_entity.id
_entity.type
_entity.pdbx_description
1 polymer ?
#
loop_
_entity_poly.entity_id
_entity_poly.type
_entity_poly.pdbx_seq_one_letter_code
_entity_poly.pdbx_strand_id
1 'polypeptide(L)'
;MSDLEEVKKLLPSLINYDELYSYGDLGLDGDCVHLKQKIGDKDDIKNFHKICMSITGVIDLFSEISIYNSFDNNKCTVFALWMYDYLIKELMDNYDYSKIKKFINIISPIFKRYSRSIGCNIPSYVGIEKYVGTLKTLYDFAINYDTIVLHIHNNGNECSDDFAEYINEKVKLLNQEKENCAHSTQPHCQIFNDIFKQSKIEKLLTLECIKVGSQRIKEILDAKLEGQSSIVEEVENSAIVPLADINPEAISHVQEKEVQIATNEIPSTNNNVMRTILPVVGSAFTMSLLYRVIIKNL
;
A
#
# COMPACT_ATOMS: atom_id res chain seq x y z
N MET A 1 -11.35 11.01 20.61
CA MET A 1 -10.71 10.88 19.30
C MET A 1 -11.57 9.90 18.51
N SER A 2 -11.95 10.18 17.26
CA SER A 2 -12.59 9.16 16.42
C SER A 2 -11.54 8.12 16.03
N ASP A 3 -11.97 6.89 15.81
CA ASP A 3 -11.12 5.81 15.29
C ASP A 3 -10.48 6.17 13.93
N LEU A 4 -11.15 6.99 13.11
CA LEU A 4 -10.58 7.52 11.87
C LEU A 4 -9.23 8.23 12.08
N GLU A 5 -9.09 9.05 13.13
CA GLU A 5 -7.84 9.78 13.41
C GLU A 5 -6.71 8.86 13.88
N GLU A 6 -7.06 7.73 14.51
CA GLU A 6 -6.10 6.69 14.87
C GLU A 6 -5.66 5.92 13.61
N VAL A 7 -6.62 5.48 12.79
CA VAL A 7 -6.36 4.73 11.55
C VAL A 7 -5.52 5.53 10.57
N LYS A 8 -5.77 6.84 10.42
CA LYS A 8 -5.02 7.71 9.50
C LYS A 8 -3.51 7.59 9.68
N LYS A 9 -3.01 7.47 10.91
CA LYS A 9 -1.58 7.37 11.21
C LYS A 9 -0.95 6.06 10.73
N LEU A 10 -1.78 5.04 10.47
CA LEU A 10 -1.38 3.70 10.06
C LEU A 10 -1.64 3.44 8.57
N LEU A 11 -2.25 4.39 7.85
CA LEU A 11 -2.58 4.22 6.45
C LEU A 11 -1.30 4.20 5.61
N PRO A 12 -1.03 3.11 4.86
CA PRO A 12 0.18 3.00 4.06
C PRO A 12 0.31 4.13 3.04
N SER A 13 -0.80 4.65 2.49
CA SER A 13 -0.74 5.80 1.58
C SER A 13 -0.11 7.04 2.25
N LEU A 14 -0.47 7.33 3.51
CA LEU A 14 0.06 8.49 4.23
C LEU A 14 1.53 8.30 4.60
N ILE A 15 1.88 7.10 5.11
CA ILE A 15 3.27 6.71 5.38
C ILE A 15 4.14 6.87 4.13
N ASN A 16 3.68 6.38 2.98
CA ASN A 16 4.40 6.51 1.71
C ASN A 16 4.62 7.97 1.32
N TYR A 17 3.64 8.84 1.51
CA TYR A 17 3.78 10.24 1.11
C TYR A 17 4.71 11.01 2.04
N ASP A 18 4.64 10.75 3.34
CA ASP A 18 5.59 11.32 4.30
C ASP A 18 7.03 10.93 3.96
N GLU A 19 7.23 9.64 3.63
CA GLU A 19 8.52 9.14 3.15
C GLU A 19 8.96 9.86 1.88
N LEU A 20 8.11 9.95 0.85
CA LEU A 20 8.44 10.63 -0.42
C LEU A 20 8.77 12.11 -0.23
N TYR A 21 8.05 12.84 0.63
CA TYR A 21 8.33 14.24 0.92
C TYR A 21 9.65 14.45 1.67
N SER A 22 10.12 13.46 2.44
CA SER A 22 11.38 13.56 3.19
C SER A 22 12.62 13.71 2.29
N TYR A 23 12.53 13.27 1.02
CA TYR A 23 13.59 13.40 0.03
C TYR A 23 13.56 14.72 -0.75
N GLY A 24 12.66 15.64 -0.38
CA GLY A 24 12.38 16.89 -1.08
C GLY A 24 13.60 17.78 -1.37
N ASP A 25 14.59 17.72 -0.48
CA ASP A 25 15.80 18.57 -0.51
C ASP A 25 17.07 17.80 -0.93
N LEU A 26 16.96 16.50 -1.22
CA LEU A 26 18.07 15.62 -1.60
C LEU A 26 18.20 15.45 -3.12
N GLY A 27 17.56 16.34 -3.88
CA GLY A 27 17.50 16.28 -5.34
C GLY A 27 18.83 16.47 -6.07
N LEU A 28 18.76 16.22 -7.38
CA LEU A 28 19.88 16.35 -8.31
C LEU A 28 20.14 17.82 -8.65
N ASP A 29 20.72 18.57 -7.72
CA ASP A 29 20.89 20.03 -7.81
C ASP A 29 21.54 20.48 -9.13
N GLY A 30 22.65 19.85 -9.50
CA GLY A 30 23.36 20.17 -10.74
C GLY A 30 22.49 20.00 -11.99
N ASP A 31 21.68 18.94 -12.05
CA ASP A 31 20.74 18.73 -13.16
C ASP A 31 19.60 19.75 -13.13
N CYS A 32 19.04 20.02 -11.96
CA CYS A 32 17.95 20.97 -11.79
C CYS A 32 18.37 22.41 -12.14
N VAL A 33 19.58 22.82 -11.77
CA VAL A 33 20.18 24.11 -12.17
C VAL A 33 20.38 24.16 -13.68
N HIS A 34 20.95 23.11 -14.26
CA HIS A 34 21.20 23.06 -15.71
C HIS A 34 19.90 23.06 -16.53
N LEU A 35 18.87 22.32 -16.11
CA LEU A 35 17.55 22.35 -16.74
C LEU A 35 16.89 23.73 -16.61
N LYS A 36 16.99 24.38 -15.44
CA LYS A 36 16.49 25.74 -15.23
C LYS A 36 17.16 26.76 -16.16
N GLN A 37 18.48 26.66 -16.35
CA GLN A 37 19.21 27.53 -17.26
C GLN A 37 18.77 27.35 -18.73
N LYS A 38 18.46 26.10 -19.13
CA LYS A 38 17.97 25.80 -20.49
C LYS A 38 16.60 26.36 -20.81
N ILE A 39 15.68 26.39 -19.84
CA ILE A 39 14.35 26.99 -20.05
C ILE A 39 14.40 28.52 -20.01
N GLY A 40 15.41 29.08 -19.34
CA GLY A 40 15.70 30.52 -19.30
C GLY A 40 14.79 31.29 -18.35
N ASP A 41 15.20 32.51 -18.00
CA ASP A 41 14.54 33.34 -16.97
C ASP A 41 13.15 33.85 -17.39
N LYS A 42 12.79 33.71 -18.66
CA LYS A 42 11.47 34.10 -19.20
C LYS A 42 10.41 33.00 -19.06
N ASP A 43 10.78 31.85 -18.50
CA ASP A 43 9.84 30.77 -18.24
C ASP A 43 8.84 31.12 -17.14
N ASP A 44 7.60 30.66 -17.29
CA ASP A 44 6.48 30.93 -16.39
C ASP A 44 6.35 29.91 -15.24
N ILE A 45 7.18 28.86 -15.24
CA ILE A 45 7.26 27.89 -14.14
C ILE A 45 8.07 28.49 -12.98
N LYS A 46 7.35 29.18 -12.10
CA LYS A 46 7.91 29.61 -10.81
C LYS A 46 8.37 28.40 -10.00
N ASN A 47 9.41 28.58 -9.19
CA ASN A 47 9.96 27.54 -8.31
C ASN A 47 10.44 26.26 -9.01
N PHE A 48 10.69 26.28 -10.33
CA PHE A 48 11.16 25.10 -11.09
C PHE A 48 12.25 24.30 -10.37
N HIS A 49 13.28 25.00 -9.86
CA HIS A 49 14.40 24.35 -9.18
C HIS A 49 13.96 23.57 -7.94
N LYS A 50 13.13 24.16 -7.06
CA LYS A 50 12.61 23.48 -5.88
C LYS A 50 11.78 22.25 -6.26
N ILE A 51 10.86 22.38 -7.21
CA ILE A 51 10.00 21.27 -7.67
C ILE A 51 10.86 20.16 -8.28
N CYS A 52 11.87 20.53 -9.07
CA CYS A 52 12.82 19.59 -9.65
C CYS A 52 13.61 18.86 -8.57
N MET A 53 14.11 19.56 -7.55
CA MET A 53 14.80 18.95 -6.42
C MET A 53 13.93 17.89 -5.74
N SER A 54 12.67 18.23 -5.44
CA SER A 54 11.79 17.30 -4.72
C SER A 54 11.48 16.03 -5.51
N ILE A 55 11.26 16.15 -6.81
CA ILE A 55 10.99 14.98 -7.66
C ILE A 55 12.28 14.17 -7.89
N THR A 56 13.40 14.84 -8.12
CA THR A 56 14.66 14.16 -8.43
C THR A 56 15.31 13.51 -7.22
N GLY A 57 15.07 14.01 -6.01
CA GLY A 57 15.55 13.36 -4.77
C GLY A 57 14.94 11.98 -4.60
N VAL A 58 13.64 11.86 -4.86
CA VAL A 58 12.95 10.58 -4.89
C VAL A 58 13.48 9.66 -5.99
N ILE A 59 13.75 10.20 -7.19
CA ILE A 59 14.27 9.42 -8.33
C ILE A 59 15.65 8.84 -8.01
N ASP A 60 16.54 9.65 -7.42
CA ASP A 60 17.94 9.26 -7.17
C ASP A 60 18.01 8.10 -6.17
N LEU A 61 17.12 8.10 -5.17
CA LEU A 61 17.07 7.12 -4.09
C LEU A 61 15.94 6.08 -4.26
N PHE A 62 15.29 6.03 -5.43
CA PHE A 62 14.04 5.27 -5.63
C PHE A 62 14.14 3.79 -5.24
N SER A 63 15.29 3.15 -5.52
CA SER A 63 15.54 1.75 -5.20
C SER A 63 15.64 1.48 -3.69
N GLU A 64 15.97 2.50 -2.90
CA GLU A 64 16.15 2.43 -1.45
C GLU A 64 14.86 2.80 -0.70
N ILE A 65 13.97 3.57 -1.33
CA ILE A 65 12.72 4.01 -0.70
C ILE A 65 11.77 2.83 -0.46
N SER A 66 11.34 2.72 0.79
CA SER A 66 10.36 1.73 1.24
C SER A 66 8.94 2.24 1.00
N ILE A 67 8.40 1.92 -0.19
CA ILE A 67 7.00 2.20 -0.53
C ILE A 67 6.15 0.96 -0.25
N TYR A 68 5.17 1.10 0.65
CA TYR A 68 4.17 0.10 0.98
C TYR A 68 3.02 0.10 -0.02
N ASN A 69 2.82 -1.00 -0.74
CA ASN A 69 1.71 -1.13 -1.68
C ASN A 69 1.28 -2.59 -1.80
N SER A 70 0.36 -3.04 -0.93
CA SER A 70 -0.19 -4.40 -0.99
C SER A 70 -1.21 -4.59 -2.12
N PHE A 71 -1.67 -3.51 -2.76
CA PHE A 71 -2.71 -3.56 -3.77
C PHE A 71 -2.23 -4.18 -5.09
N ASP A 72 -1.06 -3.77 -5.59
CA ASP A 72 -0.48 -4.29 -6.82
C ASP A 72 1.05 -4.40 -6.83
N ASN A 73 1.70 -4.11 -5.69
CA ASN A 73 3.16 -4.07 -5.52
C ASN A 73 3.89 -3.11 -6.49
N ASN A 74 3.17 -2.16 -7.12
CA ASN A 74 3.74 -1.21 -8.05
C ASN A 74 4.11 0.10 -7.35
N LYS A 75 5.39 0.23 -6.98
CA LYS A 75 5.94 1.46 -6.39
C LYS A 75 5.88 2.66 -7.34
N CYS A 76 6.01 2.44 -8.65
CA CYS A 76 5.98 3.51 -9.66
C CYS A 76 4.61 4.18 -9.75
N THR A 77 3.50 3.45 -9.56
CA THR A 77 2.16 4.06 -9.55
C THR A 77 1.98 5.00 -8.35
N VAL A 78 2.43 4.59 -7.16
CA VAL A 78 2.41 5.44 -5.95
C VAL A 78 3.19 6.73 -6.20
N PHE A 79 4.42 6.59 -6.70
CA PHE A 79 5.27 7.72 -7.02
C PHE A 79 4.68 8.63 -8.10
N ALA A 80 4.13 8.07 -9.17
CA ALA A 80 3.50 8.86 -10.22
C ALA A 80 2.31 9.66 -9.69
N LEU A 81 1.43 9.04 -8.90
CA LEU A 81 0.27 9.73 -8.33
C LEU A 81 0.68 10.84 -7.36
N TRP A 82 1.68 10.58 -6.48
CA TRP A 82 2.26 11.62 -5.63
C TRP A 82 2.86 12.76 -6.44
N MET A 83 3.69 12.45 -7.45
CA MET A 83 4.38 13.43 -8.27
C MET A 83 3.39 14.33 -9.01
N TYR A 84 2.38 13.75 -9.66
CA TYR A 84 1.39 14.55 -10.38
C TYR A 84 0.50 15.35 -9.43
N ASP A 85 0.11 14.81 -8.28
CA ASP A 85 -0.62 15.56 -7.24
C ASP A 85 0.21 16.75 -6.71
N TYR A 86 1.50 16.54 -6.46
CA TYR A 86 2.43 17.59 -6.07
C TYR A 86 2.56 18.66 -7.16
N LEU A 87 2.73 18.26 -8.43
CA LEU A 87 2.80 19.20 -9.55
C LEU A 87 1.50 19.97 -9.74
N ILE A 88 0.33 19.34 -9.57
CA ILE A 88 -0.97 20.03 -9.62
C ILE A 88 -1.03 21.11 -8.54
N LYS A 89 -0.62 20.80 -7.31
CA LYS A 89 -0.61 21.77 -6.20
C LYS A 89 0.34 22.95 -6.44
N GLU A 90 1.51 22.69 -7.01
CA GLU A 90 2.54 23.72 -7.21
C GLU A 90 2.34 24.54 -8.48
N LEU A 91 1.75 23.97 -9.54
CA LEU A 91 1.77 24.57 -10.88
C LEU A 91 0.40 24.86 -11.48
N MET A 92 -0.69 24.26 -10.97
CA MET A 92 -2.03 24.50 -11.52
C MET A 92 -2.47 25.93 -11.23
N ASP A 93 -2.96 26.61 -12.25
CA ASP A 93 -3.47 27.97 -12.16
C ASP A 93 -4.81 28.03 -12.89
N ASN A 94 -5.91 28.32 -12.18
CA ASN A 94 -7.26 28.42 -12.75
C ASN A 94 -7.67 27.25 -13.67
N TYR A 95 -7.38 26.00 -13.25
CA TYR A 95 -7.62 24.77 -14.02
C TYR A 95 -6.78 24.62 -15.31
N ASP A 96 -5.74 25.44 -15.51
CA ASP A 96 -4.74 25.22 -16.54
C ASP A 96 -3.66 24.24 -16.05
N TYR A 97 -3.51 23.13 -16.77
CA TYR A 97 -2.55 22.07 -16.52
C TYR A 97 -1.33 22.12 -17.47
N SER A 98 -1.26 23.12 -18.36
CA SER A 98 -0.22 23.24 -19.39
C SER A 98 1.20 23.24 -18.80
N LYS A 99 1.39 23.91 -17.66
CA LYS A 99 2.66 23.97 -16.92
C LYS A 99 3.13 22.61 -16.42
N ILE A 100 2.21 21.71 -16.06
CA ILE A 100 2.53 20.36 -15.58
C ILE A 100 3.12 19.53 -16.73
N LYS A 101 2.43 19.52 -17.88
CA LYS A 101 2.94 18.86 -19.09
C LYS A 101 4.30 19.41 -19.51
N LYS A 102 4.45 20.74 -19.48
CA LYS A 102 5.72 21.41 -19.79
C LYS A 102 6.82 20.97 -18.82
N PHE A 103 6.56 20.95 -17.52
CA PHE A 103 7.49 20.51 -16.49
C PHE A 103 7.94 19.06 -16.71
N ILE A 104 7.00 18.12 -16.88
CA ILE A 104 7.30 16.70 -17.14
C ILE A 104 8.19 16.53 -18.37
N ASN A 105 7.92 17.28 -19.46
CA ASN A 105 8.75 17.22 -20.66
C ASN A 105 10.19 17.68 -20.39
N ILE A 106 10.37 18.75 -19.61
CA ILE A 106 11.69 19.28 -19.26
C ILE A 106 12.50 18.27 -18.44
N ILE A 107 11.89 17.63 -17.44
CA ILE A 107 12.59 16.68 -16.58
C ILE A 107 12.69 15.25 -17.17
N SER A 108 12.01 14.98 -18.29
CA SER A 108 12.02 13.67 -18.96
C SER A 108 13.41 13.06 -19.24
N PRO A 109 14.47 13.83 -19.54
CA PRO A 109 15.81 13.26 -19.69
C PRO A 109 16.33 12.60 -18.41
N ILE A 110 15.95 13.11 -17.22
CA ILE A 110 16.34 12.53 -15.93
C ILE A 110 15.67 11.17 -15.76
N PHE A 111 14.35 11.07 -15.98
CA PHE A 111 13.63 9.78 -15.93
C PHE A 111 14.27 8.72 -16.83
N LYS A 112 14.68 9.11 -18.05
CA LYS A 112 15.34 8.18 -18.99
C LYS A 112 16.67 7.69 -18.43
N ARG A 113 17.50 8.60 -17.90
CA ARG A 113 18.81 8.28 -17.32
C ARG A 113 18.69 7.36 -16.10
N TYR A 114 17.66 7.56 -15.28
CA TYR A 114 17.42 6.80 -14.05
C TYR A 114 16.48 5.60 -14.19
N SER A 115 15.97 5.33 -15.40
CA SER A 115 14.99 4.26 -15.65
C SER A 115 15.40 2.88 -15.10
N ARG A 116 16.71 2.56 -15.13
CA ARG A 116 17.24 1.32 -14.55
C ARG A 116 17.19 1.31 -13.02
N SER A 117 17.56 2.41 -12.38
CA SER A 117 17.52 2.55 -10.91
C SER A 117 16.10 2.56 -10.38
N ILE A 118 15.17 3.17 -11.12
CA ILE A 118 13.73 3.17 -10.80
C ILE A 118 13.16 1.74 -10.89
N GLY A 119 13.63 0.92 -11.84
CA GLY A 119 13.28 -0.49 -11.93
C GLY A 119 11.83 -0.80 -12.37
N CYS A 120 11.01 0.23 -12.62
CA CYS A 120 9.66 0.11 -13.15
C CYS A 120 9.33 1.28 -14.11
N ASN A 121 8.27 1.09 -14.91
CA ASN A 121 7.78 2.17 -15.77
C ASN A 121 6.91 3.13 -14.95
N ILE A 122 7.27 4.41 -14.93
CA ILE A 122 6.47 5.46 -14.27
C ILE A 122 5.27 5.77 -15.16
N PRO A 123 4.01 5.56 -14.70
CA PRO A 123 2.84 5.96 -15.45
C PRO A 123 2.85 7.46 -15.77
N SER A 124 2.51 7.80 -17.01
CA SER A 124 2.30 9.19 -17.41
C SER A 124 0.83 9.55 -17.26
N TYR A 125 0.55 10.64 -16.56
CA TYR A 125 -0.77 11.25 -16.44
C TYR A 125 -0.90 12.56 -17.22
N VAL A 126 0.04 12.83 -18.13
CA VAL A 126 -0.07 13.95 -19.07
C VAL A 126 -1.33 13.81 -19.93
N GLY A 127 -2.13 14.87 -20.00
CA GLY A 127 -3.40 14.91 -20.73
C GLY A 127 -4.61 14.38 -19.95
N ILE A 128 -4.42 13.88 -18.73
CA ILE A 128 -5.51 13.46 -17.82
C ILE A 128 -5.38 14.09 -16.43
N GLU A 129 -4.63 15.19 -16.30
CA GLU A 129 -4.25 15.81 -15.03
C GLU A 129 -5.47 16.11 -14.15
N LYS A 130 -6.59 16.54 -14.75
CA LYS A 130 -7.85 16.81 -14.04
C LYS A 130 -8.44 15.59 -13.31
N TYR A 131 -8.06 14.38 -13.68
CA TYR A 131 -8.52 13.11 -13.08
C TYR A 131 -7.53 12.52 -12.08
N VAL A 132 -6.32 13.08 -11.96
CA VAL A 132 -5.28 12.56 -11.06
C VAL A 132 -5.76 12.53 -9.62
N GLY A 133 -6.49 13.55 -9.16
CA GLY A 133 -7.04 13.58 -7.80
C GLY A 133 -7.99 12.42 -7.51
N THR A 134 -8.86 12.08 -8.47
CA THR A 134 -9.77 10.94 -8.39
C THR A 134 -8.99 9.62 -8.39
N LEU A 135 -8.08 9.43 -9.35
CA LEU A 135 -7.24 8.23 -9.45
C LEU A 135 -6.43 8.01 -8.17
N LYS A 136 -5.79 9.06 -7.66
CA LYS A 136 -5.02 9.02 -6.43
C LYS A 136 -5.89 8.64 -5.24
N THR A 137 -7.06 9.26 -5.11
CA THR A 137 -8.01 8.97 -4.02
C THR A 137 -8.42 7.50 -3.99
N LEU A 138 -8.75 6.92 -5.16
CA LEU A 138 -9.15 5.53 -5.26
C LEU A 138 -7.96 4.58 -5.08
N TYR A 139 -6.78 4.96 -5.55
CA TYR A 139 -5.58 4.14 -5.41
C TYR A 139 -5.08 4.11 -3.96
N ASP A 140 -5.14 5.25 -3.26
CA ASP A 140 -4.88 5.34 -1.82
C ASP A 140 -5.84 4.44 -1.04
N PHE A 141 -7.14 4.52 -1.34
CA PHE A 141 -8.14 3.64 -0.73
C PHE A 141 -7.80 2.16 -0.94
N ALA A 142 -7.33 1.80 -2.15
CA ALA A 142 -6.97 0.43 -2.49
C ALA A 142 -5.71 -0.07 -1.76
N ILE A 143 -4.68 0.78 -1.64
CA ILE A 143 -3.47 0.48 -0.85
C ILE A 143 -3.80 0.36 0.64
N ASN A 144 -4.72 1.19 1.12
CA ASN A 144 -5.11 1.24 2.53
C ASN A 144 -6.05 0.10 2.95
N TYR A 145 -6.54 -0.69 1.99
CA TYR A 145 -7.59 -1.67 2.21
C TYR A 145 -7.29 -2.63 3.37
N ASP A 146 -6.09 -3.23 3.40
CA ASP A 146 -5.76 -4.25 4.41
C ASP A 146 -5.70 -3.64 5.81
N THR A 147 -5.18 -2.42 5.95
CA THR A 147 -5.17 -1.66 7.21
C THR A 147 -6.59 -1.32 7.67
N ILE A 148 -7.45 -0.88 6.75
CA ILE A 148 -8.86 -0.56 7.04
C ILE A 148 -9.61 -1.81 7.49
N VAL A 149 -9.49 -2.92 6.76
CA VAL A 149 -10.14 -4.20 7.11
C VAL A 149 -9.67 -4.71 8.46
N LEU A 150 -8.36 -4.69 8.72
CA LEU A 150 -7.82 -5.14 10.01
C LEU A 150 -8.38 -4.31 11.16
N HIS A 151 -8.47 -3.00 11.00
CA HIS A 151 -9.05 -2.13 12.02
C HIS A 151 -10.52 -2.43 12.28
N ILE A 152 -11.33 -2.53 11.22
CA ILE A 152 -12.76 -2.89 11.29
C ILE A 152 -12.93 -4.24 12.01
N HIS A 153 -12.19 -5.27 11.58
CA HIS A 153 -12.25 -6.60 12.18
C HIS A 153 -11.89 -6.58 13.67
N ASN A 154 -10.82 -5.86 14.02
CA ASN A 154 -10.40 -5.75 15.41
C ASN A 154 -11.48 -5.07 16.26
N ASN A 155 -12.29 -4.18 15.69
CA ASN A 155 -13.40 -3.50 16.37
C ASN A 155 -14.73 -4.26 16.28
N GLY A 156 -14.72 -5.58 16.02
CA GLY A 156 -15.95 -6.37 15.95
C GLY A 156 -16.82 -6.01 14.74
N ASN A 157 -16.19 -5.51 13.67
CA ASN A 157 -16.81 -4.93 12.48
C ASN A 157 -17.51 -3.60 12.70
N GLU A 158 -17.32 -2.96 13.85
CA GLU A 158 -17.88 -1.65 14.17
C GLU A 158 -16.90 -0.52 13.86
N CYS A 159 -17.45 0.64 13.52
CA CYS A 159 -16.69 1.84 13.21
C CYS A 159 -17.47 3.09 13.61
N SER A 160 -16.77 4.20 13.84
CA SER A 160 -17.42 5.48 14.09
C SER A 160 -18.12 6.01 12.84
N ASP A 161 -19.07 6.91 13.06
CA ASP A 161 -19.75 7.68 12.02
C ASP A 161 -18.81 8.25 10.96
N ASP A 162 -17.74 8.94 11.38
CA ASP A 162 -16.78 9.58 10.47
C ASP A 162 -15.99 8.55 9.66
N PHE A 163 -15.66 7.41 10.26
CA PHE A 163 -14.91 6.36 9.55
C PHE A 163 -15.80 5.61 8.54
N ALA A 164 -17.05 5.36 8.91
CA ALA A 164 -18.05 4.82 7.98
C ALA A 164 -18.26 5.76 6.79
N GLU A 165 -18.37 7.07 7.03
CA GLU A 165 -18.50 8.09 5.97
C GLU A 165 -17.27 8.09 5.05
N TYR A 166 -16.06 8.07 5.62
CA TYR A 166 -14.82 7.95 4.85
C TYR A 166 -14.83 6.73 3.90
N ILE A 167 -15.22 5.54 4.37
CA ILE A 167 -15.30 4.33 3.53
C ILE A 167 -16.36 4.48 2.45
N ASN A 168 -17.57 4.89 2.85
CA ASN A 168 -18.73 5.01 1.95
C ASN A 168 -18.46 6.00 0.80
N GLU A 169 -17.80 7.11 1.07
CA GLU A 169 -17.41 8.07 0.03
C GLU A 169 -16.47 7.45 -1.02
N LYS A 170 -15.48 6.66 -0.60
CA LYS A 170 -14.54 6.00 -1.53
C LYS A 170 -15.20 4.87 -2.30
N VAL A 171 -16.05 4.07 -1.67
CA VAL A 171 -16.85 3.04 -2.33
C VAL A 171 -17.78 3.65 -3.37
N LYS A 172 -18.48 4.75 -3.02
CA LYS A 172 -19.35 5.48 -3.95
C LYS A 172 -18.56 6.03 -5.14
N LEU A 173 -17.42 6.68 -4.88
CA LEU A 173 -16.55 7.21 -5.94
C LEU A 173 -16.05 6.08 -6.87
N LEU A 174 -15.64 4.94 -6.30
CA LEU A 174 -15.20 3.79 -7.09
C LEU A 174 -16.32 3.25 -7.98
N ASN A 175 -17.55 3.15 -7.45
CA ASN A 175 -18.68 2.68 -8.23
C ASN A 175 -19.02 3.65 -9.37
N GLN A 176 -18.99 4.95 -9.11
CA GLN A 176 -19.21 5.97 -10.13
C GLN A 176 -18.16 5.89 -11.26
N GLU A 177 -16.87 5.79 -10.91
CA GLU A 177 -15.81 5.68 -11.91
C GLU A 177 -15.90 4.35 -12.69
N LYS A 178 -16.25 3.25 -12.02
CA LYS A 178 -16.52 1.95 -12.66
C LYS A 178 -17.61 2.08 -13.73
N GLU A 179 -18.73 2.71 -13.40
CA GLU A 179 -19.85 2.92 -14.33
C GLU A 179 -19.46 3.85 -15.48
N ASN A 180 -18.82 4.99 -15.17
CA ASN A 180 -18.36 5.97 -16.15
C ASN A 180 -17.35 5.38 -17.15
N CYS A 181 -16.50 4.45 -16.69
CA CYS A 181 -15.42 3.86 -17.48
C CYS A 181 -15.71 2.49 -18.09
N ALA A 182 -16.90 1.91 -17.86
CA ALA A 182 -17.27 0.58 -18.37
C ALA A 182 -17.20 0.47 -19.91
N HIS A 183 -17.57 1.53 -20.62
CA HIS A 183 -17.61 1.58 -22.10
C HIS A 183 -16.89 2.80 -22.70
N SER A 184 -16.21 3.58 -21.86
CA SER A 184 -15.54 4.80 -22.28
C SER A 184 -14.13 4.50 -22.79
N THR A 185 -13.79 5.05 -23.96
CA THR A 185 -12.43 5.01 -24.52
C THR A 185 -11.63 6.26 -24.16
N GLN A 186 -12.12 7.10 -23.23
CA GLN A 186 -11.38 8.28 -22.80
C GLN A 186 -10.05 7.86 -22.13
N PRO A 187 -8.96 8.62 -22.31
CA PRO A 187 -7.65 8.24 -21.78
C PRO A 187 -7.63 7.97 -20.27
N HIS A 188 -8.40 8.72 -19.47
CA HIS A 188 -8.49 8.48 -18.02
C HIS A 188 -9.13 7.13 -17.69
N CYS A 189 -10.11 6.69 -18.47
CA CYS A 189 -10.76 5.39 -18.27
C CYS A 189 -9.86 4.23 -18.65
N GLN A 190 -9.00 4.39 -19.65
CA GLN A 190 -7.99 3.37 -19.96
C GLN A 190 -7.05 3.16 -18.76
N ILE A 191 -6.54 4.26 -18.20
CA ILE A 191 -5.67 4.23 -17.01
C ILE A 191 -6.40 3.65 -15.79
N PHE A 192 -7.66 4.05 -15.57
CA PHE A 192 -8.48 3.49 -14.49
C PHE A 192 -8.63 1.97 -14.64
N ASN A 193 -9.02 1.48 -15.83
CA ASN A 193 -9.21 0.05 -16.09
C ASN A 193 -7.88 -0.75 -16.08
N ASP A 194 -6.76 -0.09 -16.33
CA ASP A 194 -5.43 -0.71 -16.21
C ASP A 194 -5.04 -0.93 -14.76
N ILE A 195 -5.28 0.05 -13.89
CA ILE A 195 -5.00 -0.01 -12.46
C ILE A 195 -6.00 -0.92 -11.74
N PHE A 196 -7.30 -0.74 -11.99
CA PHE A 196 -8.40 -1.38 -11.28
C PHE A 196 -9.00 -2.51 -12.11
N LYS A 197 -8.38 -3.70 -12.04
CA LYS A 197 -8.98 -4.91 -12.63
C LYS A 197 -10.28 -5.27 -11.92
N GLN A 198 -11.25 -5.85 -12.65
CA GLN A 198 -12.61 -6.12 -12.16
C GLN A 198 -12.65 -6.82 -10.78
N SER A 199 -11.85 -7.87 -10.58
CA SER A 199 -11.81 -8.60 -9.31
C SER A 199 -11.36 -7.74 -8.13
N LYS A 200 -10.45 -6.78 -8.37
CA LYS A 200 -10.01 -5.82 -7.36
C LYS A 200 -11.10 -4.80 -7.06
N ILE A 201 -11.82 -4.32 -8.08
CA ILE A 201 -12.95 -3.40 -7.90
C ILE A 201 -14.01 -4.05 -7.02
N GLU A 202 -14.42 -5.28 -7.32
CA GLU A 202 -15.45 -5.99 -6.57
C GLU A 202 -15.08 -6.12 -5.09
N LYS A 203 -13.83 -6.50 -4.78
CA LYS A 203 -13.32 -6.58 -3.40
C LYS A 203 -13.38 -5.23 -2.66
N LEU A 204 -13.09 -4.13 -3.34
CA LEU A 204 -13.13 -2.79 -2.75
C LEU A 204 -14.57 -2.30 -2.53
N LEU A 205 -15.48 -2.64 -3.43
CA LEU A 205 -16.90 -2.24 -3.34
C LEU A 205 -17.66 -2.92 -2.20
N THR A 206 -17.19 -4.08 -1.71
CA THR A 206 -17.82 -4.75 -0.56
C THR A 206 -17.33 -4.22 0.79
N LEU A 207 -16.45 -3.23 0.83
CA LEU A 207 -15.93 -2.72 2.09
C LEU A 207 -16.97 -1.87 2.80
N GLU A 208 -17.38 -2.31 3.98
CA GLU A 208 -18.33 -1.62 4.86
C GLU A 208 -18.00 -1.92 6.32
N CYS A 209 -18.64 -1.17 7.23
CA CYS A 209 -18.57 -1.42 8.67
C CYS A 209 -19.89 -1.02 9.34
N ILE A 210 -20.15 -1.62 10.50
CA ILE A 210 -21.33 -1.35 11.31
C ILE A 210 -21.12 -0.02 12.02
N LYS A 211 -21.83 0.99 11.53
CA LYS A 211 -21.82 2.33 12.09
C LYS A 211 -22.33 2.33 13.53
N VAL A 212 -21.51 2.80 14.47
CA VAL A 212 -21.88 3.00 15.88
C VAL A 212 -21.40 4.36 16.40
N GLY A 213 -22.04 4.85 17.46
CA GLY A 213 -21.66 6.13 18.06
C GLY A 213 -20.24 6.11 18.62
N SER A 214 -19.53 7.24 18.55
CA SER A 214 -18.11 7.33 18.93
C SER A 214 -17.82 6.92 20.38
N GLN A 215 -18.80 6.99 21.28
CA GLN A 215 -18.65 6.53 22.66
C GLN A 215 -18.44 5.01 22.74
N ARG A 216 -19.20 4.24 21.96
CA ARG A 216 -19.04 2.77 21.86
C ARG A 216 -17.68 2.39 21.29
N ILE A 217 -17.21 3.14 20.30
CA ILE A 217 -15.87 2.94 19.74
C ILE A 217 -14.78 3.18 20.79
N LYS A 218 -14.89 4.25 21.59
CA LYS A 218 -13.93 4.49 22.68
C LYS A 218 -13.92 3.34 23.67
N GLU A 219 -15.09 2.84 24.08
CA GLU A 219 -15.19 1.69 24.99
C GLU A 219 -14.51 0.44 24.41
N ILE A 220 -14.66 0.18 23.11
CA ILE A 220 -13.96 -0.92 22.41
C ILE A 220 -12.44 -0.73 22.41
N LEU A 221 -11.96 0.50 22.20
CA LEU A 221 -10.53 0.82 22.17
C LEU A 221 -9.91 0.75 23.58
N ASP A 222 -10.60 1.31 24.58
CA ASP A 222 -10.17 1.33 25.99
C ASP A 222 -10.07 -0.09 26.56
N ALA A 223 -11.07 -0.95 26.30
CA ALA A 223 -11.06 -2.34 26.73
C ALA A 223 -9.87 -3.15 26.15
N LYS A 224 -9.39 -2.81 24.95
CA LYS A 224 -8.21 -3.44 24.35
C LYS A 224 -6.90 -2.97 24.98
N LEU A 225 -6.81 -1.68 25.31
CA LEU A 225 -5.65 -1.10 25.99
C LEU A 225 -5.48 -1.74 27.38
N GLU A 226 -6.58 -1.92 28.11
CA GLU A 226 -6.57 -2.60 29.41
C GLU A 226 -6.19 -4.09 29.27
N GLY A 227 -6.77 -4.80 28.30
CA GLY A 227 -6.45 -6.21 28.04
C GLY A 227 -5.02 -6.46 27.57
N GLN A 228 -4.37 -5.48 26.92
CA GLN A 228 -2.93 -5.56 26.58
C GLN A 228 -2.03 -5.24 27.78
N SER A 229 -2.45 -4.37 28.70
CA SER A 229 -1.70 -4.05 29.91
C SER A 229 -1.65 -5.22 30.90
N SER A 230 -2.69 -6.05 30.97
CA SER A 230 -2.73 -7.23 31.85
C SER A 230 -1.76 -8.34 31.42
N ILE A 231 -1.45 -8.44 30.13
CA ILE A 231 -0.49 -9.42 29.59
C ILE A 231 0.96 -9.02 29.91
N VAL A 232 1.23 -7.71 30.03
CA VAL A 232 2.57 -7.21 30.40
C VAL A 232 2.87 -7.46 31.89
N GLU A 233 1.88 -7.35 32.77
CA GLU A 233 2.03 -7.65 34.21
C GLU A 233 2.22 -9.16 34.51
N GLU A 234 1.71 -10.06 33.67
CA GLU A 234 1.94 -11.51 33.82
C GLU A 234 3.35 -11.95 33.43
N VAL A 235 4.05 -11.19 32.57
CA VAL A 235 5.44 -11.50 32.16
C VAL A 235 6.46 -11.00 33.21
N GLU A 236 6.20 -9.90 33.91
CA GLU A 236 7.09 -9.41 34.98
C GLU A 236 6.96 -10.18 36.31
N ASN A 237 5.85 -10.88 36.56
CA ASN A 237 5.63 -11.63 37.80
C ASN A 237 6.07 -13.12 37.75
N SER A 238 6.66 -13.58 36.65
CA SER A 238 7.37 -14.85 36.59
C SER A 238 8.82 -14.65 37.04
N ALA A 239 9.09 -15.02 38.30
CA ALA A 239 10.33 -14.75 39.03
C ALA A 239 11.63 -15.12 38.29
N ILE A 240 12.50 -14.13 38.06
CA ILE A 240 13.94 -14.33 37.89
C ILE A 240 14.59 -14.35 39.27
N VAL A 241 15.10 -15.52 39.67
CA VAL A 241 16.07 -15.65 40.77
C VAL A 241 17.43 -15.16 40.25
N PRO A 242 18.11 -14.20 40.90
CA PRO A 242 19.45 -13.77 40.48
C PRO A 242 20.54 -14.57 41.21
N LEU A 243 21.54 -15.09 40.48
CA LEU A 243 22.98 -14.79 40.64
C LEU A 243 23.88 -15.66 39.72
N ALA A 244 24.82 -14.99 39.07
CA ALA A 244 26.23 -15.32 38.78
C ALA A 244 26.72 -16.76 38.47
N ASP A 245 27.71 -16.76 37.55
CA ASP A 245 28.74 -17.77 37.26
C ASP A 245 28.37 -19.04 36.47
N ILE A 246 28.32 -18.93 35.13
CA ILE A 246 28.79 -20.01 34.23
C ILE A 246 29.55 -19.42 33.01
N ASN A 247 30.76 -19.97 32.81
CA ASN A 247 31.79 -19.69 31.79
C ASN A 247 31.29 -19.84 30.32
N PRO A 248 31.75 -19.05 29.34
CA PRO A 248 31.21 -19.03 27.98
C PRO A 248 31.93 -20.06 27.09
N GLU A 249 31.48 -21.31 27.11
CA GLU A 249 31.87 -22.29 26.09
C GLU A 249 30.85 -23.44 26.04
N ALA A 250 29.68 -23.19 25.44
CA ALA A 250 28.82 -24.16 24.75
C ALA A 250 27.42 -23.57 24.50
N ILE A 251 27.22 -22.86 23.38
CA ILE A 251 25.88 -22.68 22.80
C ILE A 251 25.98 -22.89 21.29
N SER A 252 25.73 -24.12 20.86
CA SER A 252 25.22 -24.42 19.53
C SER A 252 23.96 -25.26 19.69
N HIS A 253 22.90 -24.87 19.00
CA HIS A 253 21.63 -25.58 18.84
C HIS A 253 20.71 -25.66 20.05
N VAL A 254 19.67 -24.82 20.09
CA VAL A 254 18.31 -25.32 20.32
C VAL A 254 17.32 -24.56 19.43
N GLN A 255 16.66 -25.34 18.59
CA GLN A 255 15.52 -25.02 17.77
C GLN A 255 14.25 -25.44 18.54
N GLU A 256 13.30 -24.53 18.61
CA GLU A 256 11.83 -24.68 18.69
C GLU A 256 11.24 -26.02 19.19
N LYS A 257 10.42 -25.97 20.26
CA LYS A 257 9.34 -26.96 20.44
C LYS A 257 8.12 -26.44 21.19
N GLU A 258 7.01 -26.62 20.47
CA GLU A 258 5.58 -26.41 20.72
C GLU A 258 5.06 -26.69 22.15
N VAL A 259 4.17 -25.80 22.60
CA VAL A 259 3.32 -25.94 23.79
C VAL A 259 2.12 -26.86 23.46
N GLN A 260 1.96 -27.92 24.26
CA GLN A 260 0.80 -28.80 24.25
C GLN A 260 -0.27 -28.27 25.23
N ILE A 261 -1.49 -28.06 24.75
CA ILE A 261 -2.68 -27.79 25.58
C ILE A 261 -3.34 -29.12 25.92
N ALA A 262 -3.44 -29.43 27.22
CA ALA A 262 -4.18 -30.58 27.74
C ALA A 262 -5.60 -30.15 28.15
N THR A 263 -6.61 -30.77 27.53
CA THR A 263 -8.02 -30.74 27.94
C THR A 263 -8.35 -31.96 28.80
N ASN A 264 -9.02 -31.75 29.93
CA ASN A 264 -9.47 -32.78 30.88
C ASN A 264 -10.63 -33.63 30.33
N GLU A 265 -10.69 -34.91 30.73
CA GLU A 265 -11.61 -35.94 30.22
C GLU A 265 -13.00 -36.05 30.92
N ILE A 266 -14.07 -36.08 30.09
CA ILE A 266 -15.18 -37.07 29.90
C ILE A 266 -16.11 -37.48 31.11
N PRO A 267 -17.42 -37.76 30.87
CA PRO A 267 -17.83 -39.17 30.65
C PRO A 267 -18.88 -39.44 29.52
N SER A 268 -18.49 -40.41 28.69
CA SER A 268 -19.21 -41.49 27.99
C SER A 268 -20.54 -41.25 27.27
N THR A 269 -20.55 -41.53 25.97
CA THR A 269 -21.46 -42.52 25.35
C THR A 269 -20.84 -43.12 24.07
N ASN A 270 -21.06 -44.41 23.87
CA ASN A 270 -20.43 -45.28 22.86
C ASN A 270 -20.95 -45.05 21.42
N ASN A 271 -20.09 -45.21 20.41
CA ASN A 271 -20.12 -46.33 19.43
C ASN A 271 -19.33 -46.01 18.13
N ASN A 272 -18.38 -46.91 17.83
CA ASN A 272 -17.94 -47.41 16.52
C ASN A 272 -17.27 -46.48 15.49
N VAL A 273 -15.93 -46.63 15.43
CA VAL A 273 -15.03 -46.25 14.33
C VAL A 273 -15.20 -47.21 13.15
N MET A 274 -15.35 -46.66 11.93
CA MET A 274 -14.92 -47.34 10.71
C MET A 274 -13.92 -46.45 9.98
N ARG A 275 -12.65 -46.86 10.05
CA ARG A 275 -11.49 -46.22 9.43
C ARG A 275 -11.28 -46.86 8.06
N THR A 276 -11.32 -46.09 6.99
CA THR A 276 -10.88 -46.54 5.66
C THR A 276 -9.65 -45.74 5.28
N ILE A 277 -8.50 -46.42 5.24
CA ILE A 277 -7.20 -45.92 4.81
C ILE A 277 -7.18 -45.96 3.28
N LEU A 278 -7.00 -44.81 2.61
CA LEU A 278 -6.63 -44.78 1.19
C LEU A 278 -5.10 -44.60 1.05
N PRO A 279 -4.42 -45.41 0.23
CA PRO A 279 -2.99 -45.23 -0.03
C PRO A 279 -2.74 -44.14 -1.07
N VAL A 280 -1.78 -43.26 -0.77
CA VAL A 280 -1.17 -42.30 -1.69
C VAL A 280 -0.26 -43.09 -2.65
N VAL A 281 -0.56 -43.07 -3.94
CA VAL A 281 0.37 -43.49 -5.00
C VAL A 281 0.69 -42.27 -5.84
N GLY A 282 1.98 -41.91 -5.83
CA GLY A 282 2.52 -40.79 -6.60
C GLY A 282 2.43 -41.03 -8.11
N SER A 283 2.13 -39.96 -8.84
CA SER A 283 2.40 -39.88 -10.27
C SER A 283 3.34 -38.71 -10.52
N ALA A 284 4.60 -39.06 -10.71
CA ALA A 284 5.67 -38.18 -11.14
C ALA A 284 5.67 -38.10 -12.68
N PHE A 285 5.64 -36.87 -13.20
CA PHE A 285 6.25 -36.40 -14.45
C PHE A 285 6.01 -37.17 -15.76
N THR A 286 5.17 -36.62 -16.65
CA THR A 286 5.48 -36.51 -18.10
C THR A 286 4.67 -35.40 -18.78
N MET A 287 5.14 -34.15 -18.80
CA MET A 287 4.62 -33.10 -19.71
C MET A 287 5.72 -32.18 -20.24
N SER A 288 6.85 -32.75 -20.69
CA SER A 288 7.97 -31.95 -21.23
C SER A 288 8.39 -32.30 -22.67
N LEU A 289 7.52 -32.94 -23.46
CA LEU A 289 7.83 -33.27 -24.87
C LEU A 289 7.02 -32.51 -25.93
N LEU A 290 6.09 -31.64 -25.55
CA LEU A 290 5.32 -30.84 -26.52
C LEU A 290 5.93 -29.46 -26.81
N TYR A 291 6.96 -29.02 -26.07
CA TYR A 291 7.53 -27.68 -26.25
C TYR A 291 8.59 -27.58 -27.38
N ARG A 292 9.08 -28.70 -27.92
CA ARG A 292 10.12 -28.68 -28.98
C ARG A 292 9.60 -28.76 -30.42
N VAL A 293 8.29 -28.85 -30.63
CA VAL A 293 7.70 -28.97 -31.98
C VAL A 293 7.15 -27.64 -32.52
N ILE A 294 6.89 -26.64 -31.67
CA ILE A 294 6.22 -25.39 -32.10
C ILE A 294 7.22 -24.27 -32.50
N ILE A 295 8.49 -24.33 -32.10
CA ILE A 295 9.47 -23.26 -32.40
C ILE A 295 10.17 -23.44 -33.77
N LYS A 296 9.83 -24.47 -34.56
CA LYS A 296 10.40 -24.65 -35.90
C LYS A 296 9.56 -24.09 -37.06
N ASN A 297 8.42 -23.45 -36.81
CA ASN A 297 7.57 -22.87 -37.87
C ASN A 297 6.85 -21.58 -37.42
N LEU A 298 7.61 -20.56 -36.99
CA LEU A 298 7.16 -19.16 -36.92
C LEU A 298 8.36 -18.23 -37.14
#